data_AF-A0A920TE32-F1
#
_entry.id   AF-A0A920TE32-F1
#
_cell.length_a   1.000
_cell.length_b   1.000
_cell.length_c   1.000
_cell.angle_alpha   90.00
_cell.angle_beta   90.00
_cell.angle_gamma   90.00
#
_symmetry.space_group_name_H-M   'P 1'
#
loop_
_entity.id
_entity.type
_entity.pdbx_description
1 polymer ?
#
loop_
_entity_poly.entity_id
_entity_poly.type
_entity_poly.pdbx_seq_one_letter_code
_entity_poly.pdbx_strand_id
1 'polypeptide(L)'
;MLLLMTALLEVQHPHVVSLLRKGGAKEVHLRICAPPIISPCHFGVDMATKNELIAGNKSVEEIRQFVGADSLGFLSQKGLLRSVSGSKERY
;
A
#
# COMPACT_ATOMS: atom_id res chain seq x y z
N MET A 1 2.38 -16.95 3.31
CA MET A 1 3.28 -16.27 4.26
C MET A 1 2.86 -14.80 4.31
N LEU A 2 2.15 -14.40 5.36
CA LEU A 2 1.60 -13.06 5.51
C LEU A 2 2.74 -12.14 6.00
N LEU A 3 3.43 -11.45 5.09
CA LEU A 3 4.45 -10.47 5.45
C LEU A 3 3.75 -9.22 6.03
N LEU A 4 3.54 -9.26 7.34
CA LEU A 4 3.18 -8.11 8.19
C LEU A 4 4.45 -7.33 8.57
N MET A 5 5.28 -7.00 7.58
CA MET A 5 6.33 -6.01 7.76
C MET A 5 5.76 -4.65 7.39
N THR A 6 5.67 -3.78 8.39
CA THR A 6 5.38 -2.35 8.32
C THR A 6 5.95 -1.70 7.05
N ALA A 7 5.12 -1.57 6.01
CA ALA A 7 5.39 -0.74 4.84
C ALA A 7 5.15 0.73 5.23
N LEU A 8 5.99 1.23 6.13
CA LEU A 8 6.28 2.64 6.19
C LEU A 8 7.03 2.97 4.90
N LEU A 9 6.43 3.87 4.14
CA LEU A 9 6.92 4.44 2.89
C LEU A 9 7.05 3.44 1.74
N GLU A 10 6.09 3.58 0.82
CA GLU A 10 6.25 3.30 -0.60
C GLU A 10 6.16 1.83 -1.03
N VAL A 11 5.00 1.50 -1.61
CA VAL A 11 4.76 0.34 -2.51
C VAL A 11 5.58 0.47 -3.81
N GLN A 12 6.79 1.03 -3.74
CA GLN A 12 7.72 1.22 -4.84
C GLN A 12 8.78 0.11 -4.92
N HIS A 13 8.70 -0.93 -4.08
CA HIS A 13 9.66 -2.03 -4.08
C HIS A 13 9.07 -3.30 -4.72
N PRO A 14 8.83 -3.35 -6.05
CA PRO A 14 8.27 -4.53 -6.74
C PRO A 14 9.18 -5.76 -6.62
N HIS A 15 10.44 -5.56 -6.26
CA HIS A 15 11.43 -6.61 -6.13
C HIS A 15 11.09 -7.63 -5.03
N VAL A 16 10.34 -7.25 -3.99
CA VAL A 16 9.98 -8.16 -2.89
C VAL A 16 9.14 -9.33 -3.38
N VAL A 17 8.20 -9.09 -4.29
CA VAL A 17 7.35 -10.15 -4.85
C VAL A 17 8.18 -11.13 -5.67
N SER A 18 9.10 -10.61 -6.49
CA SER A 18 10.03 -11.42 -7.29
C SER A 18 10.92 -12.30 -6.41
N LEU A 19 11.44 -11.77 -5.30
CA LEU A 19 12.25 -12.53 -4.34
C LEU A 19 11.45 -13.66 -3.69
N LEU A 20 10.21 -13.40 -3.25
CA LEU A 20 9.35 -14.42 -2.67
C LEU A 20 9.02 -15.53 -3.68
N ARG A 21 8.79 -15.16 -4.95
CA ARG A 21 8.56 -16.12 -6.03
C ARG A 21 9.80 -16.97 -6.32
N LYS A 22 10.99 -16.37 -6.40
CA LYS A 22 12.26 -17.10 -6.53
C LYS A 22 12.51 -18.05 -5.36
N GLY A 23 12.03 -17.71 -4.17
CA GLY A 23 12.04 -18.57 -2.98
C GLY A 23 11.01 -19.71 -2.98
N GLY A 24 10.24 -19.89 -4.07
CA GLY A 24 9.27 -20.99 -4.19
C GLY A 24 7.87 -20.68 -3.64
N ALA A 25 7.52 -19.42 -3.39
CA ALA A 25 6.17 -19.07 -2.97
C ALA A 25 5.13 -19.42 -4.07
N LYS A 26 4.13 -20.25 -3.70
CA LYS A 26 3.02 -20.64 -4.59
C LYS A 26 2.10 -19.47 -4.94
N GLU A 27 1.84 -18.60 -3.97
CA GLU A 27 1.02 -17.39 -4.10
C GLU A 27 1.58 -16.29 -3.20
N VAL A 28 1.51 -15.05 -3.66
CA VAL A 28 1.96 -13.85 -2.97
C VAL A 28 0.82 -12.84 -2.93
N HIS A 29 0.27 -12.63 -1.73
CA HIS A 29 -0.81 -11.66 -1.49
C HIS A 29 -0.27 -10.46 -0.73
N LEU A 30 -0.35 -9.27 -1.34
CA LEU A 30 0.12 -8.02 -0.74
C LEU A 30 -1.02 -7.33 0.01
N ARG A 31 -0.76 -6.94 1.28
CA ARG A 31 -1.74 -6.27 2.15
C ARG A 31 -1.12 -5.00 2.73
N ILE A 32 -1.66 -3.85 2.34
CA ILE A 32 -1.18 -2.54 2.76
C ILE A 32 -2.04 -2.05 3.92
N CYS A 33 -1.41 -1.71 5.04
CA CYS A 33 -2.08 -1.29 6.29
C CYS A 33 -2.58 0.16 6.27
N ALA A 34 -2.64 0.78 5.10
CA ALA A 34 -3.11 2.13 4.88
C ALA A 34 -4.03 2.17 3.64
N PRO A 35 -4.90 3.18 3.53
CA PRO A 35 -5.56 3.53 2.27
C PRO A 35 -4.54 3.91 1.19
N PRO A 36 -4.90 3.84 -0.10
CA PRO A 36 -4.03 4.31 -1.18
C PRO A 36 -3.68 5.79 -1.02
N ILE A 37 -2.39 6.13 -1.10
CA ILE A 37 -1.91 7.52 -1.03
C ILE A 37 -1.92 8.11 -2.43
N ILE A 38 -2.86 9.01 -2.70
CA ILE A 38 -3.10 9.59 -4.03
C ILE A 38 -2.55 11.03 -4.18
N SER A 39 -2.09 11.63 -3.09
CA SER A 39 -1.62 13.02 -3.07
C SER A 39 -0.50 13.19 -2.03
N PRO A 40 0.49 14.07 -2.27
CA PRO A 40 1.52 14.39 -1.30
C PRO A 40 0.92 15.12 -0.09
N CYS A 41 1.63 15.04 1.04
CA CYS A 41 1.32 15.74 2.26
C CYS A 41 1.91 17.17 2.24
N HIS A 42 1.11 18.16 2.66
CA HIS A 42 1.55 19.56 2.78
C HIS A 42 1.85 19.96 4.23
N PHE A 43 1.75 19.03 5.17
CA PHE A 43 1.94 19.24 6.61
C PHE A 43 3.32 18.79 7.12
N GLY A 44 4.33 18.76 6.24
CA GLY A 44 5.73 18.51 6.64
C GLY A 44 6.13 17.05 6.73
N VAL A 45 5.31 16.11 6.25
CA VAL A 45 5.72 14.71 6.05
C VAL A 45 6.39 14.60 4.69
N ASP A 46 7.62 14.10 4.66
CA ASP A 46 8.36 13.83 3.42
C ASP A 46 7.67 12.72 2.62
N MET A 47 7.32 13.03 1.38
CA MET A 47 6.59 12.15 0.47
C MET A 47 7.03 12.41 -0.97
N ALA A 48 7.02 11.36 -1.79
CA ALA A 48 7.21 11.47 -3.22
C ALA A 48 6.24 12.49 -3.86
N THR A 49 6.64 13.06 -5.00
CA THR A 49 5.79 13.99 -5.74
C THR A 49 4.55 13.28 -6.27
N LYS A 50 3.50 14.04 -6.61
CA LYS A 50 2.23 13.49 -7.12
C LYS A 50 2.41 12.53 -8.31
N ASN A 51 3.38 12.79 -9.18
CA ASN A 51 3.66 11.97 -10.36
C ASN A 51 4.40 10.67 -10.01
N GLU A 52 5.09 10.63 -8.87
CA GLU A 52 5.82 9.46 -8.38
C GLU A 52 4.95 8.56 -7.49
N LEU A 53 3.84 9.07 -6.99
CA LEU A 53 2.85 8.29 -6.25
C LEU A 53 2.12 7.31 -7.17
N ILE A 54 2.42 6.02 -7.04
CA ILE A 54 1.81 4.98 -7.89
C ILE A 54 0.28 4.96 -7.80
N ALA A 55 -0.28 5.10 -6.60
CA ALA A 55 -1.72 5.12 -6.39
C ALA A 55 -2.38 6.44 -6.82
N GLY A 56 -1.60 7.50 -7.03
CA GLY A 56 -2.09 8.74 -7.63
C GLY A 56 -2.31 8.63 -9.14
N ASN A 57 -1.66 7.65 -9.79
CA ASN A 57 -1.61 7.52 -11.25
C ASN A 57 -2.12 6.17 -11.77
N LYS A 58 -2.41 5.20 -10.89
CA LYS A 58 -2.84 3.85 -11.25
C LYS A 58 -3.97 3.39 -10.34
N SER A 59 -4.89 2.62 -10.91
CA SER A 59 -5.89 1.86 -10.15
C SER A 59 -5.23 0.76 -9.32
N VAL A 60 -5.95 0.25 -8.32
CA VAL A 60 -5.47 -0.85 -7.46
C VAL A 60 -5.11 -2.09 -8.27
N GLU A 61 -5.86 -2.39 -9.33
CA GLU A 61 -5.58 -3.55 -10.19
C GLU A 61 -4.30 -3.35 -11.02
N GLU A 62 -4.09 -2.15 -11.58
CA GLU A 62 -2.83 -1.82 -12.26
C GLU A 62 -1.63 -1.87 -11.30
N ILE A 63 -1.81 -1.45 -10.04
CA ILE A 63 -0.77 -1.57 -9.01
C ILE A 63 -0.46 -3.04 -8.73
N ARG A 64 -1.50 -3.89 -8.59
CA ARG A 64 -1.33 -5.34 -8.37
C ARG A 64 -0.49 -5.98 -9.48
N GLN A 65 -0.80 -5.64 -10.73
CA GLN A 65 -0.07 -6.12 -11.90
C GLN A 65 1.36 -5.58 -11.93
N PHE A 66 1.55 -4.30 -11.66
CA PHE A 66 2.86 -3.65 -11.60
C PHE A 66 3.80 -4.31 -10.58
N VAL A 67 3.29 -4.68 -9.40
CA VAL A 67 4.09 -5.39 -8.38
C VAL A 67 4.18 -6.89 -8.60
N GLY A 68 3.38 -7.47 -9.50
CA GLY A 68 3.37 -8.90 -9.82
C GLY A 68 2.75 -9.81 -8.75
N ALA A 69 1.88 -9.28 -7.88
CA ALA A 69 1.24 -10.03 -6.81
C ALA A 69 -0.05 -10.74 -7.29
N ASP A 70 -0.41 -11.87 -6.68
CA ASP A 70 -1.65 -12.60 -6.99
C ASP A 70 -2.88 -11.82 -6.55
N SER A 71 -2.81 -11.17 -5.39
CA SER A 71 -3.83 -10.24 -4.94
C SER A 71 -3.22 -9.07 -4.19
N LEU A 72 -3.84 -7.90 -4.30
CA LEU A 72 -3.50 -6.69 -3.56
C LEU A 72 -4.72 -6.24 -2.76
N GLY A 73 -4.52 -5.81 -1.51
CA GLY A 73 -5.56 -5.15 -0.72
C GLY A 73 -5.00 -3.99 0.08
N PHE A 74 -5.76 -2.90 0.13
CA PHE A 74 -5.50 -1.74 0.98
C PHE A 74 -6.47 -1.72 2.15
N LEU A 75 -6.02 -1.17 3.28
CA LEU A 75 -6.91 -0.89 4.40
C LEU A 75 -7.90 0.21 4.01
N SER A 76 -9.19 -0.02 4.22
CA SER A 76 -10.20 1.01 3.99
C SER A 76 -10.02 2.19 4.95
N GLN A 77 -10.37 3.41 4.52
CA GLN A 77 -10.34 4.59 5.40
C GLN A 77 -11.18 4.38 6.67
N LYS A 78 -12.37 3.78 6.52
CA LYS A 78 -13.24 3.42 7.66
C LYS A 78 -12.56 2.40 8.58
N GLY A 79 -11.80 1.46 8.02
CA GLY A 79 -11.01 0.49 8.78
C GLY A 79 -9.90 1.15 9.57
N LEU A 80 -9.12 2.01 8.91
CA LEU A 80 -8.04 2.78 9.55
C LEU A 80 -8.57 3.63 10.73
N LEU A 81 -9.64 4.40 10.52
CA LEU A 81 -10.22 5.25 11.57
C LEU A 81 -10.67 4.43 12.79
N ARG A 82 -11.28 3.26 12.57
CA ARG A 82 -11.66 2.35 13.67
C ARG A 82 -10.44 1.85 14.44
N SER A 83 -9.33 1.55 13.77
CA SER A 83 -8.12 1.02 14.42
C SER A 83 -7.42 2.04 15.32
N VAL A 84 -7.55 3.33 15.05
CA VAL A 84 -6.87 4.40 15.81
C VAL A 84 -7.79 5.12 16.82
N SER A 85 -8.95 4.54 17.13
CA SER A 85 -9.97 5.17 18.01
C SER A 85 -10.46 6.55 17.55
N GLY A 86 -10.36 6.84 16.24
CA GLY A 86 -10.84 8.08 15.65
C GLY A 86 -12.35 8.03 15.43
N SER A 87 -13.11 8.83 16.17
CA SER A 87 -14.53 9.10 15.87
C SER A 87 -14.60 10.17 14.77
N LYS A 88 -15.49 9.97 13.77
CA LYS A 88 -15.76 10.96 12.72
C LYS A 88 -16.31 12.29 13.27
N GLU A 89 -16.76 12.30 14.52
CA GLU A 89 -17.39 13.44 15.20
C GLU A 89 -16.42 14.54 15.64
N ARG A 90 -15.10 14.36 15.47
CA ARG A 90 -14.08 15.35 15.85
C ARG A 90 -13.38 16.06 14.69
N TYR A 91 -13.88 15.90 13.46
CA TYR A 91 -13.36 16.55 12.25
C TYR A 91 -14.48 17.20 11.45
#